data_AF-A0A7U4QQ46-F1
#
_entry.id   AF-A0A7U4QQ46-F1
#
_cell.length_a   1.000
_cell.length_b   1.000
_cell.length_c   1.000
_cell.angle_alpha   90.00
_cell.angle_beta   90.00
_cell.angle_gamma   90.00
#
_symmetry.space_group_name_H-M   'P 1'
#
loop_
_entity.id
_entity.type
_entity.pdbx_description
1 polymer ?
#
loop_
_entity_poly.entity_id
_entity_poly.type
_entity_poly.pdbx_seq_one_letter_code
_entity_poly.pdbx_strand_id
1 'polypeptide(L)'
;MNHIEPITLDNDHTNSHSDNQKTPDTLMVADNFANNVKGKKGLARILKATGYSIDGFKAAYQFEAAFRQIFWLNLILFMVIIFMPFGISIKMMLVIASFLSLIVELINTGIEASVDHTSMEQHPLAKIAKDVGSAAQFLALLLLFVLWIMALLSLLH
;
A
#
# COMPACT_ATOMS: atom_id res chain seq x y z
N MET A 1 -57.48 -18.89 -32.51
CA MET A 1 -57.67 -20.11 -33.33
C MET A 1 -56.67 -20.06 -34.47
N ASN A 2 -55.95 -21.16 -34.70
CA ASN A 2 -54.98 -21.45 -35.77
C ASN A 2 -53.50 -21.25 -35.40
N HIS A 3 -52.99 -22.16 -34.57
CA HIS A 3 -51.57 -22.54 -34.54
C HIS A 3 -51.47 -23.90 -35.26
N ILE A 4 -50.66 -23.97 -36.32
CA ILE A 4 -50.35 -25.21 -37.07
C ILE A 4 -48.83 -25.43 -36.90
N GLU A 5 -48.44 -26.57 -36.32
CA GLU A 5 -47.10 -27.16 -36.35
C GLU A 5 -46.99 -28.15 -37.54
N PRO A 6 -45.89 -28.91 -37.75
CA PRO A 6 -44.45 -28.61 -37.82
C PRO A 6 -43.83 -29.20 -39.12
N ILE A 7 -42.55 -28.96 -39.45
CA ILE A 7 -41.79 -29.85 -40.35
C ILE A 7 -40.36 -30.02 -39.83
N THR A 8 -39.95 -31.27 -39.68
CA THR A 8 -38.65 -31.74 -39.19
C THR A 8 -37.79 -32.31 -40.34
N LEU A 9 -36.47 -32.31 -40.09
CA LEU A 9 -35.39 -33.12 -40.71
C LEU A 9 -34.88 -32.67 -42.08
N ASP A 10 -33.57 -32.40 -42.17
CA ASP A 10 -32.67 -33.46 -42.64
C ASP A 10 -31.21 -33.21 -42.22
N ASN A 11 -30.53 -34.31 -41.90
CA ASN A 11 -29.07 -34.37 -41.77
C ASN A 11 -28.47 -34.35 -43.19
N ASP A 12 -27.21 -33.93 -43.33
CA ASP A 12 -26.09 -34.85 -43.59
C ASP A 12 -24.89 -34.17 -44.29
N HIS A 13 -23.71 -34.71 -43.98
CA HIS A 13 -22.48 -34.73 -44.80
C HIS A 13 -21.75 -33.38 -45.06
N THR A 14 -20.42 -33.25 -45.10
CA THR A 14 -19.26 -34.17 -45.04
C THR A 14 -17.98 -33.31 -45.03
N ASN A 15 -16.95 -33.84 -44.36
CA ASN A 15 -15.52 -33.85 -44.69
C ASN A 15 -14.71 -32.59 -45.07
N SER A 16 -13.61 -32.48 -44.31
CA SER A 16 -12.21 -32.29 -44.71
C SER A 16 -11.82 -30.98 -45.39
N HIS A 17 -10.86 -30.28 -44.79
CA HIS A 17 -9.56 -30.03 -45.42
C HIS A 17 -8.56 -29.51 -44.38
N SER A 18 -7.41 -30.19 -44.30
CA SER A 18 -6.18 -29.67 -43.71
C SER A 18 -5.72 -28.43 -44.49
N ASP A 19 -5.49 -27.31 -43.83
CA ASP A 19 -4.65 -26.29 -44.43
C ASP A 19 -3.88 -25.44 -43.41
N ASN A 20 -2.75 -24.98 -43.91
CA ASN A 20 -1.57 -24.51 -43.23
C ASN A 20 -1.74 -23.09 -42.65
N GLN A 21 -1.41 -22.95 -41.37
CA GLN A 21 -0.84 -21.78 -40.68
C GLN A 21 -0.95 -20.39 -41.34
N LYS A 22 -1.75 -19.50 -40.72
CA LYS A 22 -1.37 -18.08 -40.54
C LYS A 22 -2.19 -17.45 -39.40
N THR A 23 -1.68 -17.52 -38.18
CA THR A 23 -2.11 -16.58 -37.13
C THR A 23 -1.92 -15.17 -37.69
N PRO A 24 -2.98 -14.35 -37.81
CA PRO A 24 -2.85 -13.04 -38.44
C PRO A 24 -1.87 -12.18 -37.64
N ASP A 25 -0.86 -11.62 -38.30
CA ASP A 25 0.06 -10.61 -37.73
C ASP A 25 -0.72 -9.50 -36.99
N THR A 26 -1.94 -9.23 -37.43
CA THR A 26 -2.91 -8.31 -36.80
C THR A 26 -3.25 -8.65 -35.35
N LEU A 27 -3.38 -9.94 -34.97
CA LEU A 27 -3.67 -10.34 -33.60
C LEU A 27 -2.43 -10.19 -32.70
N MET A 28 -1.24 -10.52 -33.21
CA MET A 28 0.01 -10.30 -32.47
C MET A 28 0.34 -8.81 -32.32
N VAL A 29 0.06 -7.98 -33.33
CA VAL A 29 0.22 -6.51 -33.24
C VAL A 29 -0.78 -5.93 -32.23
N ALA A 30 -2.03 -6.39 -32.21
CA ALA A 30 -3.04 -5.94 -31.25
C ALA A 30 -2.67 -6.27 -29.80
N ASP A 31 -2.20 -7.48 -29.51
CA ASP A 31 -1.75 -7.87 -28.17
C ASP A 31 -0.51 -7.08 -27.73
N ASN A 32 0.45 -6.86 -28.64
CA ASN A 32 1.63 -6.03 -28.34
C ASN A 32 1.28 -4.56 -28.09
N PHE A 33 0.34 -4.00 -28.85
CA PHE A 33 -0.10 -2.61 -28.67
C PHE A 33 -0.91 -2.46 -27.37
N ALA A 34 -1.83 -3.39 -27.08
CA ALA A 34 -2.61 -3.41 -25.85
C ALA A 34 -1.73 -3.58 -24.61
N ASN A 35 -0.73 -4.48 -24.64
CA ASN A 35 0.21 -4.67 -23.54
C ASN A 35 1.13 -3.45 -23.34
N ASN A 36 1.58 -2.79 -24.42
CA ASN A 36 2.39 -1.58 -24.34
C ASN A 36 1.60 -0.38 -23.77
N VAL A 37 0.34 -0.22 -24.16
CA VAL A 37 -0.55 0.84 -23.65
C VAL A 37 -0.98 0.58 -22.20
N LYS A 38 -1.27 -0.67 -21.83
CA LYS A 38 -1.64 -1.07 -20.47
C LYS A 38 -0.44 -0.96 -19.52
N GLY A 39 0.76 -1.33 -19.96
CA GLY A 39 2.02 -1.16 -19.22
C GLY A 39 2.40 0.31 -19.01
N LYS A 40 2.30 1.16 -20.05
CA LYS A 40 2.54 2.61 -19.93
C LYS A 40 1.54 3.30 -19.01
N LYS A 41 0.25 2.95 -19.09
CA LYS A 41 -0.79 3.48 -18.17
C LYS A 41 -0.61 2.97 -16.73
N GLY A 42 -0.16 1.73 -16.54
CA GLY A 42 0.15 1.15 -15.23
C GLY A 42 1.32 1.86 -14.54
N LEU A 43 2.44 2.02 -15.24
CA LEU A 43 3.61 2.74 -14.73
C LEU A 43 3.30 4.22 -14.45
N ALA A 44 2.55 4.89 -15.34
CA ALA A 44 2.11 6.25 -15.11
C ALA A 44 1.23 6.40 -13.86
N ARG A 45 0.37 5.40 -13.56
CA ARG A 45 -0.42 5.37 -12.31
C ARG A 45 0.45 5.17 -11.07
N ILE A 46 1.46 4.30 -11.14
CA ILE A 46 2.40 4.09 -10.03
C ILE A 46 3.19 5.37 -9.77
N LEU A 47 3.77 6.00 -10.80
CA LEU A 47 4.48 7.28 -10.65
C LEU A 47 3.59 8.37 -10.05
N LYS A 48 2.32 8.45 -10.48
CA LYS A 48 1.37 9.42 -9.94
C LYS A 48 1.04 9.13 -8.47
N ALA A 49 0.85 7.87 -8.11
CA ALA A 49 0.65 7.45 -6.72
C ALA A 49 1.87 7.75 -5.85
N THR A 50 3.08 7.55 -6.36
CA THR A 50 4.33 7.95 -5.68
C THR A 50 4.38 9.46 -5.45
N GLY A 51 3.93 10.27 -6.41
CA GLY A 51 3.79 11.72 -6.25
C GLY A 51 2.88 12.09 -5.08
N TYR A 52 1.68 11.48 -5.01
CA TYR A 52 0.76 11.70 -3.89
C TYR A 52 1.33 11.23 -2.54
N SER A 53 2.07 10.12 -2.51
CA SER A 53 2.77 9.69 -1.30
C SER A 53 3.81 10.72 -0.84
N ILE A 54 4.62 11.26 -1.76
CA ILE A 54 5.64 12.27 -1.44
C ILE A 54 4.98 13.54 -0.88
N ASP A 55 3.88 13.99 -1.50
CA ASP A 55 3.15 15.16 -1.04
C ASP A 55 2.59 14.94 0.38
N GLY A 56 2.05 13.75 0.67
CA GLY A 56 1.58 13.38 2.00
C GLY A 56 2.69 13.38 3.05
N PHE A 57 3.85 12.79 2.76
CA PHE A 57 5.01 12.82 3.64
C PHE A 57 5.53 14.25 3.87
N LYS A 58 5.57 15.06 2.81
CA LYS A 58 6.00 16.46 2.91
C LYS A 58 5.03 17.28 3.76
N ALA A 59 3.72 17.08 3.60
CA ALA A 59 2.72 17.73 4.42
C ALA A 59 2.88 17.35 5.90
N ALA A 60 2.95 16.05 6.22
CA ALA A 60 3.16 15.59 7.60
C ALA A 60 4.45 16.18 8.20
N TYR A 61 5.56 16.20 7.44
CA TYR A 61 6.82 16.78 7.92
C TYR A 61 6.74 18.30 8.16
N GLN A 62 6.05 19.04 7.30
CA GLN A 62 5.96 20.50 7.41
C GLN A 62 5.02 20.94 8.52
N PHE A 63 3.84 20.32 8.61
CA PHE A 63 2.78 20.77 9.50
C PHE A 63 2.85 20.10 10.89
N GLU A 64 3.27 18.84 10.99
CA GLU A 64 3.27 18.12 12.27
C GLU A 64 4.64 18.06 12.95
N ALA A 65 4.72 18.67 14.13
CA ALA A 65 5.92 18.61 14.98
C ALA A 65 6.17 17.21 15.53
N ALA A 66 5.11 16.48 15.89
CA ALA A 66 5.20 15.10 16.39
C ALA A 66 5.79 14.17 15.33
N PHE A 67 5.32 14.25 14.08
CA PHE A 67 5.90 13.50 12.97
C PHE A 67 7.40 13.76 12.78
N ARG A 68 7.85 15.02 12.86
CA ARG A 68 9.29 15.33 12.78
C ARG A 68 10.07 14.67 13.91
N GLN A 69 9.58 14.70 15.14
CA GLN A 69 10.26 14.06 16.28
C GLN A 69 10.43 12.55 16.06
N ILE A 70 9.37 11.88 15.63
CA ILE A 70 9.38 10.44 15.39
C ILE A 70 10.26 10.10 14.17
N PHE A 71 10.25 10.92 13.13
CA PHE A 71 11.15 10.78 11.99
C PHE A 71 12.62 10.86 12.40
N TRP A 72 13.01 11.89 13.15
CA TRP A 72 14.39 12.04 13.61
C TRP A 72 14.80 10.96 14.61
N LEU A 73 13.90 10.56 15.51
CA LEU A 73 14.11 9.40 16.38
C LEU A 73 14.44 8.15 15.57
N ASN A 74 13.58 7.80 14.61
CA ASN A 74 13.79 6.61 13.77
C ASN A 74 15.06 6.71 12.91
N LEU A 75 15.41 7.90 12.42
CA LEU A 75 16.66 8.11 11.69
C LEU A 75 17.89 7.81 12.56
N ILE A 76 17.90 8.30 13.81
CA ILE A 76 18.97 7.99 14.77
C ILE A 76 19.01 6.50 15.07
N LEU A 77 17.85 5.88 15.32
CA LEU A 77 17.74 4.45 15.57
C LEU A 77 18.25 3.62 14.39
N PHE A 78 17.99 4.01 13.14
CA PHE A 78 18.56 3.36 11.95
C PHE A 78 20.09 3.44 11.91
N MET A 79 20.66 4.61 12.22
CA MET A 79 22.12 4.74 12.32
C MET A 79 22.67 3.78 13.38
N VAL A 80 22.04 3.71 14.55
CA VAL A 80 22.45 2.79 15.63
C VAL A 80 22.36 1.32 15.18
N ILE A 81 21.30 0.90 14.47
CA ILE A 81 21.14 -0.47 13.95
C ILE A 81 22.32 -0.88 13.05
N ILE A 82 22.84 0.05 12.24
CA ILE A 82 23.96 -0.24 11.31
C ILE A 82 25.22 -0.57 12.11
N PHE A 83 25.55 0.23 13.13
CA PHE A 83 26.78 0.08 13.91
C PHE A 83 26.71 -1.01 14.99
N MET A 84 25.52 -1.42 15.42
CA MET A 84 25.37 -2.44 16.45
C MET A 84 25.56 -3.87 15.90
N PRO A 85 26.23 -4.77 16.65
CA PRO A 85 26.53 -6.14 16.24
C PRO A 85 25.33 -7.09 16.40
N PHE A 86 24.12 -6.64 16.05
CA PHE A 86 22.92 -7.46 16.09
C PHE A 86 22.87 -8.47 14.93
N GLY A 87 22.30 -9.65 15.18
CA GLY A 87 21.95 -10.59 14.11
C GLY A 87 20.90 -10.02 13.15
N ILE A 88 20.90 -10.50 11.90
CA ILE A 88 20.02 -9.97 10.84
C ILE A 88 18.53 -10.00 11.23
N SER A 89 18.08 -11.05 11.91
CA SER A 89 16.69 -11.18 12.36
C SER A 89 16.27 -10.09 13.33
N ILE A 90 17.16 -9.70 14.26
CA ILE A 90 16.92 -8.60 15.20
C ILE A 90 16.88 -7.27 14.45
N LYS A 91 17.84 -7.03 13.53
CA LYS A 91 17.85 -5.81 12.71
C LYS A 91 16.55 -5.67 11.90
N MET A 92 16.08 -6.75 11.26
CA MET A 92 14.81 -6.74 10.53
C MET A 92 13.62 -6.38 11.42
N MET A 93 13.55 -6.94 12.63
CA MET A 93 12.47 -6.65 13.57
C MET A 93 12.47 -5.17 14.02
N LEU A 94 13.65 -4.62 14.32
CA LEU A 94 13.79 -3.20 14.70
C LEU A 94 13.44 -2.26 13.52
N VAL A 95 13.81 -2.64 12.30
CA VAL A 95 13.42 -1.88 11.09
C VAL A 95 11.90 -1.90 10.93
N ILE A 96 11.26 -3.07 11.04
CA ILE A 96 9.79 -3.19 10.95
C ILE A 96 9.10 -2.33 12.00
N ALA A 97 9.55 -2.40 13.26
CA ALA A 97 8.98 -1.60 14.34
C ALA A 97 9.17 -0.08 14.11
N SER A 98 10.32 0.31 13.56
CA SER A 98 10.63 1.69 13.23
C SER A 98 9.66 2.24 12.17
N PHE A 99 9.49 1.50 11.08
CA PHE A 99 8.52 1.86 10.03
C PHE A 99 7.08 1.83 10.53
N LEU A 100 6.71 0.87 11.37
CA LEU A 100 5.37 0.82 11.96
C LEU A 100 5.07 2.08 12.78
N SER A 101 6.03 2.57 13.58
CA SER A 101 5.85 3.83 14.33
C SER A 101 5.65 5.06 13.44
N LEU A 102 6.29 5.10 12.27
CA LEU A 102 6.13 6.18 11.28
C LEU A 102 4.79 6.07 10.55
N ILE A 103 4.37 4.87 10.21
CA ILE A 103 3.08 4.61 9.53
C ILE A 103 1.93 5.02 10.45
N VAL A 104 1.96 4.60 11.71
CA VAL A 104 0.91 4.94 12.68
C VAL A 104 0.86 6.45 12.93
N GLU A 105 2.01 7.12 12.98
CA GLU A 105 2.06 8.58 13.12
C GLU A 105 1.45 9.31 11.92
N LEU A 106 1.73 8.85 10.69
CA LEU A 106 1.12 9.41 9.48
C LEU A 106 -0.39 9.22 9.48
N ILE A 107 -0.86 8.07 9.95
CA ILE A 107 -2.31 7.81 10.10
C ILE A 107 -2.88 8.74 11.17
N ASN A 108 -2.23 8.89 12.32
CA ASN A 108 -2.67 9.81 13.38
C ASN A 108 -2.77 11.25 12.88
N THR A 109 -1.72 11.74 12.22
CA THR A 109 -1.69 13.06 11.56
C THR A 109 -2.84 13.22 10.56
N GLY A 110 -3.09 12.20 9.74
CA GLY A 110 -4.19 12.22 8.77
C GLY A 110 -5.57 12.26 9.41
N ILE A 111 -5.76 11.55 10.53
CA ILE A 111 -7.00 11.59 11.32
C ILE A 111 -7.18 12.98 11.92
N GLU A 112 -6.16 13.54 12.56
CA GLU A 112 -6.19 14.88 13.16
C GLU A 112 -6.56 15.94 12.12
N ALA A 113 -5.90 15.94 10.97
CA ALA A 113 -6.20 16.86 9.87
C ALA A 113 -7.63 16.70 9.33
N SER A 114 -8.14 15.47 9.22
CA SER A 114 -9.50 15.20 8.73
C SER A 114 -10.58 15.65 9.73
N VAL A 115 -10.32 15.41 11.02
CA VAL A 115 -11.21 15.79 12.12
C VAL A 115 -11.23 17.30 12.28
N ASP A 116 -10.06 17.96 12.23
CA ASP A 116 -9.92 19.42 12.32
C ASP A 116 -10.59 20.16 11.16
N HIS A 117 -10.60 19.55 9.97
CA HIS A 117 -11.33 20.11 8.84
C HIS A 117 -12.86 20.06 9.01
N THR A 118 -13.39 19.04 9.69
CA THR A 118 -14.84 18.76 9.73
C THR A 118 -15.54 19.36 10.96
N SER A 119 -14.82 19.61 12.06
CA SER A 119 -15.41 20.01 13.34
C SER A 119 -15.40 21.53 13.54
N MET A 120 -16.46 22.23 13.14
CA MET A 120 -16.63 23.68 13.39
C MET A 120 -17.02 23.99 14.86
N GLU A 121 -17.51 23.00 15.61
CA GLU A 121 -17.71 23.03 17.06
C GLU A 121 -17.11 21.74 17.67
N GLN A 122 -16.67 21.78 18.93
CA GLN A 122 -16.06 20.62 19.60
C GLN A 122 -17.06 19.45 19.69
N HIS A 123 -17.03 18.54 18.72
CA HIS A 123 -17.90 17.38 18.69
C HIS A 123 -17.31 16.26 19.56
N PRO A 124 -18.08 15.60 20.45
CA PRO A 124 -17.58 14.50 21.28
C PRO A 124 -16.90 13.37 20.48
N LEU A 125 -17.39 13.10 19.26
CA LEU A 125 -16.83 12.12 18.34
C LEU A 125 -15.46 12.54 17.78
N ALA A 126 -15.25 13.84 17.52
CA ALA A 126 -13.97 14.37 17.07
C ALA A 126 -12.88 14.13 18.12
N LYS A 127 -13.22 14.33 19.40
CA LYS A 127 -12.32 14.03 20.51
C LYS A 127 -11.95 12.54 20.56
N ILE A 128 -12.95 11.64 20.48
CA ILE A 128 -12.71 10.19 20.50
C ILE A 128 -11.79 9.77 19.35
N ALA A 129 -12.00 10.29 18.13
CA ALA A 129 -11.17 9.97 16.97
C ALA A 129 -9.69 10.32 17.22
N LYS A 130 -9.42 11.52 17.78
CA LYS A 130 -8.06 11.95 18.14
C LYS A 130 -7.46 11.12 19.25
N ASP A 131 -8.22 10.85 20.32
CA ASP A 131 -7.76 10.08 21.46
C ASP A 131 -7.36 8.65 21.04
N VAL A 132 -8.15 8.01 20.16
CA VAL A 132 -7.85 6.68 19.62
C VAL A 132 -6.62 6.70 18.72
N GLY A 133 -6.47 7.72 17.86
CA GLY A 133 -5.28 7.88 17.02
C GLY A 133 -4.01 8.02 17.85
N SER A 134 -4.04 8.89 18.86
CA SER A 134 -2.94 9.08 19.81
C SER A 134 -2.62 7.81 20.60
N ALA A 135 -3.64 7.04 21.01
CA ALA A 135 -3.44 5.75 21.69
C ALA A 135 -2.77 4.71 20.79
N ALA A 136 -3.14 4.65 19.50
CA ALA A 136 -2.49 3.77 18.54
C ALA A 136 -1.01 4.15 18.37
N GLN A 137 -0.70 5.45 18.30
CA GLN A 137 0.67 5.92 18.20
C GLN A 137 1.50 5.59 19.44
N PHE A 138 0.91 5.76 20.62
CA PHE A 138 1.56 5.36 21.88
C PHE A 138 1.91 3.87 21.87
N LEU A 139 1.00 2.99 21.43
CA LEU A 139 1.27 1.55 21.36
C LEU A 139 2.38 1.21 20.35
N ALA A 140 2.43 1.91 19.21
CA ALA A 140 3.49 1.72 18.23
C ALA A 140 4.88 2.11 18.79
N LEU A 141 4.96 3.23 19.50
CA LEU A 141 6.18 3.66 20.18
C LEU A 141 6.56 2.75 21.35
N LEU A 142 5.58 2.24 22.11
CA LEU A 142 5.82 1.27 23.18
C LEU A 142 6.39 -0.04 22.63
N LEU A 143 5.84 -0.55 21.52
CA LEU A 143 6.37 -1.72 20.84
C LEU A 143 7.80 -1.50 20.35
N LEU A 144 8.08 -0.35 19.72
CA LEU A 144 9.41 0.04 19.28
C LEU A 144 10.38 0.05 20.47
N PHE A 145 10.00 0.69 21.58
CA PHE A 145 10.78 0.75 22.80
C PHE A 145 11.10 -0.64 23.37
N VAL A 146 10.09 -1.50 23.52
CA VAL A 146 10.26 -2.87 24.05
C VAL A 146 11.22 -3.68 23.17
N LEU A 147 11.08 -3.63 21.85
CA LEU A 147 11.96 -4.35 20.94
C LEU A 147 13.41 -3.86 20.99
N TRP A 148 13.62 -2.55 21.15
CA TRP A 148 14.96 -1.99 21.37
C TRP A 148 15.58 -2.47 22.68
N ILE A 149 14.82 -2.49 23.78
CA ILE A 149 15.31 -3.04 25.05
C ILE A 149 15.68 -4.51 24.90
N MET A 150 14.83 -5.33 24.26
CA MET A 150 15.14 -6.74 24.01
C MET A 150 16.40 -6.94 23.17
N ALA A 151 16.59 -6.12 22.12
CA ALA A 151 17.79 -6.16 21.30
C ALA A 151 19.05 -5.77 22.09
N LEU A 152 18.99 -4.75 22.94
CA LEU A 152 20.11 -4.37 23.79
C LEU A 152 20.43 -5.45 24.83
N LEU A 153 19.43 -6.07 25.44
CA LEU A 153 19.61 -7.19 26.36
C LEU A 153 20.23 -8.42 25.69
N SER A 154 20.01 -8.63 24.39
CA SER A 154 20.64 -9.74 23.66
C SER A 154 22.14 -9.54 23.42
N LEU A 155 22.71 -8.36 23.72
CA LEU A 155 24.16 -8.13 23.68
C LEU A 155 24.85 -8.35 25.02
N LEU A 156 24.08 -8.43 26.10
CA LEU A 156 24.59 -8.65 27.45
C LEU A 156 24.74 -10.13 27.81
N HIS A 157 24.28 -11.02 26.93
CA HIS A 157 24.35 -12.48 27.05
C HIS A 157 25.25 -13.05 25.96
#